data_AF-A0AB39ZLH5-F1
#
_entry.id   AF-A0AB39ZLH5-F1
#
_cell.length_a   1.000
_cell.length_b   1.000
_cell.length_c   1.000
_cell.angle_alpha   90.00
_cell.angle_beta   90.00
_cell.angle_gamma   90.00
#
_symmetry.space_group_name_H-M   'P 1'
#
loop_
_entity.id
_entity.type
_entity.pdbx_description
1 polymer ?
#
loop_
_entity_poly.entity_id
_entity_poly.type
_entity_poly.pdbx_seq_one_letter_code
_entity_poly.pdbx_strand_id
1 'polypeptide(L)'
;MQQTIVLQFLSVLFIIQDGVRAKDPTPSIRYESGNEGILPNDQEYYKDDGVLVLNPTNNLQNENEAAIAQYREYLDNSIWKILSDLPNTHKKKRRHALREVLEVLTGVSLSVSPLGESLGKIKGQQAELVSKLKHQEEWKFWAAAKVQKVGQSTEGLRTAEAVSITEEFNSRYVLRLRNCVGQFLWAQIRLNLDLKKSIDGLQMPTRQVIEATERCPSIKPKKCQKGVRRATVDLQNAPQNLHSLWIESNQLEDIQKQSNQCLDKTLKEYFEERTEIERQLEDIIKEYHESETPTGK
;
A
#
# COMPACT_ATOMS: atom_id res chain seq x y z
N MET A 1 -35.83 25.43 10.18
CA MET A 1 -35.73 24.08 9.59
C MET A 1 -34.42 24.06 8.80
N GLN A 2 -33.26 23.76 9.41
CA GLN A 2 -32.69 22.40 9.57
C GLN A 2 -32.82 21.61 8.27
N GLN A 3 -31.76 21.23 7.55
CA GLN A 3 -30.57 20.54 8.05
C GLN A 3 -29.26 20.97 7.38
N THR A 4 -28.34 21.43 8.21
CA THR A 4 -26.88 21.37 8.08
C THR A 4 -26.42 19.94 8.37
N ILE A 5 -25.71 19.29 7.43
CA ILE A 5 -24.88 18.11 7.73
C ILE A 5 -23.51 18.27 7.04
N VAL A 6 -22.59 18.82 7.81
CA VAL A 6 -21.18 18.42 7.99
C VAL A 6 -20.37 18.12 6.73
N LEU A 7 -19.79 19.18 6.17
CA LEU A 7 -18.57 19.14 5.38
C LEU A 7 -17.40 19.61 6.28
N GLN A 8 -17.00 18.79 7.24
CA GLN A 8 -15.81 19.01 8.04
C GLN A 8 -15.15 17.67 8.40
N PHE A 9 -13.82 17.71 8.45
CA PHE A 9 -12.87 16.66 8.84
C PHE A 9 -12.47 15.66 7.76
N LEU A 10 -11.51 16.05 6.92
CA LEU A 10 -10.41 15.19 6.47
C LEU A 10 -9.13 16.03 6.30
N SER A 11 -8.85 16.86 7.31
CA SER A 11 -7.50 17.37 7.58
C SER A 11 -6.84 16.32 8.47
N VAL A 12 -6.37 15.22 7.89
CA VAL A 12 -5.49 14.30 8.65
C VAL A 12 -4.17 15.03 8.83
N LEU A 13 -4.05 15.66 9.98
CA LEU A 13 -2.83 16.20 10.53
C LEU A 13 -1.73 15.12 10.45
N PHE A 14 -0.79 15.29 9.52
CA PHE A 14 0.55 14.69 9.63
C PHE A 14 1.34 15.47 10.69
N ILE A 15 0.86 15.43 11.93
CA ILE A 15 1.65 15.76 13.10
C ILE A 15 1.64 14.50 13.96
N ILE A 16 2.48 13.54 13.57
CA ILE A 16 2.92 12.53 14.53
C ILE A 16 4.00 13.22 15.35
N GLN A 17 3.57 13.89 16.43
CA GLN A 17 4.42 14.21 17.56
C GLN A 17 4.67 12.92 18.34
N ASP A 18 5.46 12.01 17.77
CA ASP A 18 6.13 10.97 18.55
C ASP A 18 7.62 11.31 18.57
N GLY A 19 7.93 12.41 19.24
CA GLY A 19 9.20 12.49 19.94
C GLY A 19 9.14 11.43 21.02
N VAL A 20 10.09 10.51 21.03
CA VAL A 20 10.26 9.52 22.09
C VAL A 20 10.56 10.31 23.37
N ARG A 21 9.51 10.67 24.12
CA ARG A 21 9.70 11.15 25.48
C ARG A 21 10.19 9.97 26.29
N ALA A 22 11.41 10.10 26.81
CA ALA A 22 11.90 9.26 27.90
C ALA A 22 10.81 9.17 28.97
N LYS A 23 10.29 7.95 29.20
CA LYS A 23 9.33 7.68 30.26
C LYS A 23 10.12 7.57 31.56
N ASP A 24 9.83 8.49 32.47
CA ASP A 24 10.25 8.48 33.87
C ASP A 24 9.85 7.13 34.51
N PRO A 25 10.78 6.36 35.11
CA PRO A 25 10.41 5.19 35.87
C PRO A 25 9.72 5.62 37.17
N THR A 26 8.62 4.96 37.50
CA THR A 26 7.71 5.19 38.63
C THR A 26 8.37 5.39 40.02
N PRO A 27 7.65 5.97 41.01
CA PRO A 27 8.20 6.92 41.95
C PRO A 27 8.78 6.23 43.18
N SER A 28 10.11 6.25 43.30
CA SER A 28 10.84 6.52 44.55
C SER A 28 12.27 6.05 44.35
N ILE A 29 13.18 6.96 44.00
CA ILE A 29 14.54 7.06 44.53
C ILE A 29 15.05 8.40 44.01
N ARG A 30 15.32 9.29 44.96
CA ARG A 30 15.82 10.64 44.73
C ARG A 30 17.34 10.54 44.57
N TYR A 31 17.85 10.67 43.34
CA TYR A 31 19.19 11.16 43.08
C TYR A 31 19.17 12.07 41.84
N GLU A 32 19.80 13.22 42.00
CA GLU A 32 20.10 14.22 40.99
C GLU A 32 21.09 13.64 39.97
N SER A 33 21.03 14.12 38.71
CA SER A 33 21.99 13.88 37.61
C SER A 33 21.88 12.54 36.84
N GLY A 34 21.65 12.64 35.52
CA GLY A 34 21.96 11.59 34.54
C GLY A 34 20.75 11.00 33.79
N ASN A 35 20.41 11.54 32.62
CA ASN A 35 19.58 10.84 31.64
C ASN A 35 20.41 9.70 31.03
N GLU A 36 20.40 8.53 31.66
CA GLU A 36 20.99 7.32 31.12
C GLU A 36 20.20 6.87 29.89
N GLY A 37 20.84 6.92 28.72
CA GLY A 37 20.29 6.36 27.47
C GLY A 37 20.20 4.84 27.56
N ILE A 38 19.03 4.33 27.93
CA ILE A 38 18.73 2.89 27.97
C ILE A 38 18.34 2.42 26.57
N LEU A 39 18.97 1.35 26.09
CA LEU A 39 18.55 0.64 24.88
C LEU A 39 17.12 0.09 25.08
N PRO A 40 16.19 0.28 24.13
CA PRO A 40 14.87 -0.33 24.25
C PRO A 40 15.03 -1.86 24.27
N ASN A 41 14.70 -2.48 25.41
CA ASN A 41 14.80 -3.93 25.60
C ASN A 41 13.51 -4.67 25.21
N ASP A 42 12.52 -3.96 24.67
CA ASP A 42 11.18 -4.49 24.48
C ASP A 42 10.91 -4.87 23.03
N GLN A 43 10.92 -6.19 22.81
CA GLN A 43 10.52 -6.90 21.59
C GLN A 43 9.09 -6.57 21.09
N GLU A 44 8.32 -5.77 21.85
CA GLU A 44 6.96 -5.31 21.53
C GLU A 44 6.88 -4.00 20.74
N TYR A 45 7.94 -3.18 20.66
CA TYR A 45 7.96 -1.98 19.80
C TYR A 45 8.25 -2.26 18.31
N TYR A 46 8.34 -3.54 17.94
CA TYR A 46 8.84 -4.04 16.66
C TYR A 46 7.77 -4.23 15.58
N LYS A 47 6.56 -3.73 15.83
CA LYS A 47 5.48 -3.67 14.85
C LYS A 47 4.83 -2.31 15.07
N ASP A 48 4.88 -1.41 14.09
CA ASP A 48 3.67 -1.19 13.29
C ASP A 48 3.71 0.05 12.37
N ASP A 49 4.55 1.07 12.55
CA ASP A 49 4.19 2.34 11.89
C ASP A 49 4.34 2.37 10.35
N GLY A 50 5.31 1.63 9.79
CA GLY A 50 5.39 1.42 8.34
C GLY A 50 4.43 0.33 7.83
N VAL A 51 4.02 -0.59 8.71
CA VAL A 51 3.20 -1.77 8.43
C VAL A 51 1.70 -1.45 8.46
N LEU A 52 1.28 -0.45 9.26
CA LEU A 52 -0.12 -0.05 9.45
C LEU A 52 -0.79 0.50 8.19
N VAL A 53 -0.07 1.21 7.32
CA VAL A 53 -0.64 1.71 6.04
C VAL A 53 -0.68 0.59 4.97
N LEU A 54 0.21 -0.39 5.09
CA LEU A 54 0.34 -1.49 4.14
C LEU A 54 -0.69 -2.59 4.38
N ASN A 55 -1.07 -2.84 5.65
CA ASN A 55 -2.03 -3.88 6.00
C ASN A 55 -3.43 -3.67 5.36
N PRO A 56 -4.06 -2.48 5.41
CA PRO A 56 -5.33 -2.23 4.71
C PRO A 56 -5.20 -2.38 3.19
N THR A 57 -4.08 -1.91 2.62
CA THR A 57 -3.81 -2.02 1.18
C THR A 57 -3.65 -3.49 0.74
N ASN A 58 -2.95 -4.29 1.55
CA ASN A 58 -2.78 -5.73 1.33
C ASN A 58 -4.10 -6.49 1.42
N ASN A 59 -4.94 -6.17 2.40
CA ASN A 59 -6.26 -6.79 2.56
C ASN A 59 -7.15 -6.49 1.35
N LEU A 60 -7.21 -5.23 0.94
CA LEU A 60 -7.99 -4.81 -0.23
C LEU A 60 -7.49 -5.50 -1.52
N GLN A 61 -6.18 -5.65 -1.67
CA GLN A 61 -5.60 -6.35 -2.81
C GLN A 61 -5.93 -7.84 -2.82
N ASN A 62 -5.83 -8.53 -1.67
CA ASN A 62 -6.22 -9.93 -1.56
C ASN A 62 -7.72 -10.12 -1.82
N GLU A 63 -8.58 -9.21 -1.35
CA GLU A 63 -10.01 -9.21 -1.66
C GLU A 63 -10.26 -9.08 -3.17
N ASN A 64 -9.55 -8.17 -3.83
CA ASN A 64 -9.66 -7.98 -5.28
C ASN A 64 -9.17 -9.21 -6.07
N GLU A 65 -8.07 -9.83 -5.66
CA GLU A 65 -7.57 -11.08 -6.26
C GLU A 65 -8.64 -12.18 -6.17
N ALA A 66 -9.25 -12.35 -4.99
CA ALA A 66 -10.32 -13.33 -4.78
C ALA A 66 -11.58 -13.01 -5.60
N ALA A 67 -12.00 -11.74 -5.62
CA ALA A 67 -13.17 -11.30 -6.37
C ALA A 67 -13.00 -11.49 -7.88
N ILE A 68 -11.81 -11.18 -8.42
CA ILE A 68 -11.48 -11.41 -9.83
C ILE A 68 -11.49 -12.90 -10.15
N ALA A 69 -10.90 -13.74 -9.31
CA ALA A 69 -10.87 -15.19 -9.51
C ALA A 69 -12.29 -15.77 -9.55
N GLN A 70 -13.13 -15.42 -8.56
CA GLN A 70 -14.53 -15.86 -8.50
C GLN A 70 -15.35 -15.35 -9.70
N TYR A 71 -15.16 -14.09 -10.07
CA TYR A 71 -15.88 -13.49 -11.19
C TYR A 71 -15.49 -14.12 -12.53
N ARG A 72 -14.20 -14.40 -12.72
CA ARG A 72 -13.69 -15.10 -13.90
C ARG A 72 -14.28 -16.52 -14.00
N GLU A 73 -14.26 -17.28 -12.91
CA GLU A 73 -14.86 -18.61 -12.88
C GLU A 73 -16.35 -18.56 -13.24
N TYR A 74 -17.09 -17.59 -12.71
CA TYR A 74 -18.51 -17.39 -13.03
C TYR A 74 -18.74 -17.08 -14.52
N LEU A 75 -17.92 -16.20 -15.10
CA LEU A 75 -17.96 -15.89 -16.53
C LEU A 75 -17.65 -17.12 -17.38
N ASP A 76 -16.56 -17.83 -17.09
CA ASP A 76 -16.11 -18.97 -17.88
C ASP A 76 -17.13 -20.11 -17.86
N ASN A 77 -17.72 -20.41 -16.70
CA ASN A 77 -18.80 -21.39 -16.57
C ASN A 77 -20.04 -21.00 -17.41
N SER A 78 -20.39 -19.71 -17.40
CA SER A 78 -21.55 -19.19 -18.16
C SER A 78 -21.31 -19.22 -19.67
N ILE A 79 -20.10 -18.85 -20.10
CA ILE A 79 -19.64 -18.94 -21.49
C ILE A 79 -19.70 -20.39 -21.97
N TRP A 80 -19.20 -21.33 -21.17
CA TRP A 80 -19.19 -22.75 -21.50
C TRP A 80 -20.60 -23.32 -21.67
N LYS A 81 -21.53 -22.96 -20.76
CA LYS A 81 -22.95 -23.33 -20.86
C LYS A 81 -23.57 -22.84 -22.17
N ILE A 82 -23.36 -21.57 -22.53
CA ILE A 82 -23.89 -20.99 -23.78
C ILE A 82 -23.29 -21.70 -25.01
N LEU A 83 -21.98 -21.98 -24.99
CA LEU A 83 -21.30 -22.74 -26.06
C LEU A 83 -21.91 -24.13 -26.25
N SER A 84 -22.22 -24.82 -25.15
CA SER A 84 -22.86 -26.14 -25.16
C SER A 84 -24.30 -26.11 -25.70
N ASP A 85 -25.05 -25.04 -25.42
CA ASP A 85 -26.45 -24.88 -25.85
C ASP A 85 -26.60 -24.43 -27.32
N LEU A 86 -25.57 -23.80 -27.88
CA LEU A 86 -25.60 -23.21 -29.23
C LEU A 86 -25.89 -24.22 -30.35
N PRO A 87 -25.24 -25.41 -30.42
CA PRO A 87 -25.52 -26.44 -31.42
C PRO A 87 -26.98 -26.89 -31.45
N ASN A 88 -27.57 -27.09 -30.27
CA ASN A 88 -28.94 -27.58 -30.09
C ASN A 88 -29.99 -26.47 -30.26
N THR A 89 -29.58 -25.21 -30.40
CA THR A 89 -30.49 -24.08 -30.61
C THR A 89 -30.81 -23.89 -32.09
N HIS A 90 -31.89 -24.50 -32.57
CA HIS A 90 -32.28 -24.44 -34.00
C HIS A 90 -32.93 -23.11 -34.44
N LYS A 91 -33.52 -22.33 -33.52
CA LYS A 91 -34.22 -21.09 -33.87
C LYS A 91 -33.22 -19.95 -34.13
N LYS A 92 -33.11 -19.48 -35.39
CA LYS A 92 -32.16 -18.44 -35.84
C LYS A 92 -32.03 -17.23 -34.90
N LYS A 93 -33.15 -16.62 -34.48
CA LYS A 93 -33.13 -15.44 -33.59
C LYS A 93 -32.62 -15.74 -32.18
N ARG A 94 -32.92 -16.93 -31.65
CA ARG A 94 -32.42 -17.38 -30.34
C ARG A 94 -30.92 -17.66 -30.42
N ARG A 95 -30.48 -18.39 -31.45
CA ARG A 95 -29.06 -18.65 -31.71
C ARG A 95 -28.25 -17.37 -31.84
N HIS A 96 -28.78 -16.37 -32.56
CA HIS A 96 -28.12 -15.08 -32.71
C HIS A 96 -28.02 -14.34 -31.37
N ALA A 97 -29.09 -14.31 -30.56
CA ALA A 97 -29.05 -13.71 -29.23
C ALA A 97 -28.00 -14.38 -28.32
N LEU A 98 -27.91 -15.72 -28.33
CA LEU A 98 -26.88 -16.44 -27.56
C LEU A 98 -25.46 -16.12 -28.03
N ARG A 99 -25.24 -15.91 -29.34
CA ARG A 99 -23.94 -15.45 -29.87
C ARG A 99 -23.61 -14.03 -29.44
N GLU A 100 -24.58 -13.12 -29.43
CA GLU A 100 -24.38 -11.74 -28.93
C GLU A 100 -23.96 -11.77 -27.45
N VAL A 101 -24.59 -12.61 -26.62
CA VAL A 101 -24.16 -12.77 -25.21
C VAL A 101 -22.78 -13.37 -25.09
N LEU A 102 -22.51 -14.42 -25.88
CA LEU A 102 -21.20 -15.06 -25.87
C LEU A 102 -20.10 -14.05 -26.16
N GLU A 103 -20.29 -13.19 -27.16
CA GLU A 103 -19.34 -12.12 -27.51
C GLU A 103 -19.12 -11.16 -26.34
N VAL A 104 -20.21 -10.67 -25.71
CA VAL A 104 -20.12 -9.76 -24.56
C VAL A 104 -19.41 -10.40 -23.37
N LEU A 105 -19.84 -11.59 -22.94
CA LEU A 105 -19.25 -12.27 -21.78
C LEU A 105 -17.78 -12.67 -22.03
N THR A 106 -17.45 -13.10 -23.26
CA THR A 106 -16.06 -13.40 -23.64
C THR A 106 -15.21 -12.14 -23.61
N GLY A 107 -15.72 -11.02 -24.12
CA GLY A 107 -15.04 -9.73 -24.05
C GLY A 107 -14.73 -9.32 -22.61
N VAL A 108 -15.70 -9.47 -21.70
CA VAL A 108 -15.49 -9.20 -20.28
C VAL A 108 -14.47 -10.16 -19.67
N SER A 109 -14.56 -11.47 -19.91
CA SER A 109 -13.61 -12.46 -19.38
C SER A 109 -12.16 -12.19 -19.82
N LEU A 110 -11.98 -11.84 -21.11
CA LEU A 110 -10.67 -11.47 -21.66
C LEU A 110 -10.12 -10.17 -21.05
N SER A 111 -10.97 -9.21 -20.69
CA SER A 111 -10.53 -7.97 -20.03
C SER A 111 -10.26 -8.13 -18.53
N VAL A 112 -10.90 -9.08 -17.86
CA VAL A 112 -10.66 -9.37 -16.44
C VAL A 112 -9.35 -10.13 -16.22
N SER A 113 -8.99 -11.04 -17.13
CA SER A 113 -7.85 -11.94 -16.95
C SER A 113 -6.49 -11.22 -16.72
N PRO A 114 -6.11 -10.20 -17.51
CA PRO A 114 -4.87 -9.47 -17.30
C PRO A 114 -4.79 -8.72 -15.96
N LEU A 115 -5.94 -8.31 -15.41
CA LEU A 115 -5.98 -7.59 -14.13
C LEU A 115 -5.53 -8.49 -12.96
N GLY A 116 -5.89 -9.78 -12.99
CA GLY A 116 -5.43 -10.75 -11.98
C GLY A 116 -3.91 -10.93 -11.98
N GLU A 117 -3.29 -10.99 -13.16
CA GLU A 117 -1.84 -11.07 -13.29
C GLU A 117 -1.15 -9.78 -12.80
N SER A 118 -1.71 -8.62 -13.15
CA SER A 118 -1.20 -7.32 -12.69
C SER A 118 -1.22 -7.19 -11.17
N LEU A 119 -2.28 -7.64 -10.48
CA LEU A 119 -2.33 -7.64 -9.02
C LEU A 119 -1.21 -8.48 -8.39
N GLY A 120 -0.92 -9.66 -8.96
CA GLY A 120 0.19 -10.49 -8.50
C GLY A 120 1.55 -9.78 -8.61
N LYS A 121 1.78 -9.04 -9.71
CA LYS A 121 3.00 -8.23 -9.87
C LYS A 121 3.08 -7.09 -8.84
N ILE A 122 2.00 -6.33 -8.67
CA ILE A 122 1.93 -5.21 -7.72
C ILE A 122 2.27 -5.69 -6.30
N LYS A 123 1.83 -6.89 -5.93
CA LYS A 123 2.16 -7.50 -4.62
C LYS A 123 3.66 -7.72 -4.46
N GLY A 124 4.32 -8.26 -5.48
CA GLY A 124 5.77 -8.43 -5.49
C GLY A 124 6.52 -7.09 -5.40
N GLN A 125 6.04 -6.10 -6.13
CA GLN A 125 6.60 -4.74 -6.14
C GLN A 125 6.51 -4.06 -4.77
N GLN A 126 5.38 -4.22 -4.10
CA GLN A 126 5.18 -3.73 -2.74
C GLN A 126 6.13 -4.43 -1.76
N ALA A 127 6.27 -5.75 -1.84
CA ALA A 127 7.18 -6.51 -0.97
C ALA A 127 8.64 -6.03 -1.08
N GLU A 128 9.08 -5.70 -2.29
CA GLU A 128 10.41 -5.13 -2.53
C GLU A 128 10.57 -3.77 -1.81
N LEU A 129 9.63 -2.84 -1.98
CA LEU A 129 9.68 -1.53 -1.32
C LEU A 129 9.66 -1.65 0.21
N VAL A 130 8.83 -2.55 0.73
CA VAL A 130 8.76 -2.84 2.18
C VAL A 130 10.08 -3.34 2.72
N SER A 131 10.78 -4.19 1.96
CA SER A 131 12.09 -4.70 2.40
C SER A 131 13.10 -3.56 2.61
N LYS A 132 13.10 -2.54 1.74
CA LYS A 132 14.01 -1.38 1.83
C LYS A 132 13.66 -0.43 2.97
N LEU A 133 12.37 -0.34 3.33
CA LEU A 133 11.93 0.49 4.46
C LEU A 133 12.39 -0.07 5.82
N LYS A 134 12.75 -1.36 5.91
CA LYS A 134 13.22 -1.98 7.15
C LYS A 134 14.54 -1.39 7.66
N HIS A 135 15.35 -0.76 6.81
CA HIS A 135 16.57 -0.08 7.25
C HIS A 135 16.31 1.03 8.28
N GLN A 136 15.10 1.57 8.35
CA GLN A 136 14.71 2.52 9.39
C GLN A 136 14.88 1.95 10.81
N GLU A 137 14.71 0.64 11.00
CA GLU A 137 14.92 -0.02 12.28
C GLU A 137 16.41 -0.07 12.63
N GLU A 138 17.25 -0.43 11.67
CA GLU A 138 18.72 -0.44 11.82
C GLU A 138 19.26 0.92 12.23
N TRP A 139 18.67 2.00 11.71
CA TRP A 139 19.04 3.38 12.02
C TRP A 139 18.72 3.77 13.47
N LYS A 140 17.59 3.28 14.00
CA LYS A 140 17.24 3.47 15.42
C LYS A 140 18.25 2.80 16.34
N PHE A 141 18.65 1.56 16.03
CA PHE A 141 19.66 0.84 16.82
C PHE A 141 21.03 1.52 16.77
N TRP A 142 21.45 1.95 15.58
CA TRP A 142 22.69 2.69 15.42
C TRP A 142 22.71 3.98 16.25
N ALA A 143 21.65 4.79 16.16
CA ALA A 143 21.55 6.04 16.91
C ALA A 143 21.62 5.80 18.42
N ALA A 144 20.85 4.83 18.93
CA ALA A 144 20.85 4.49 20.34
C ALA A 144 22.24 4.04 20.83
N ALA A 145 22.94 3.21 20.06
CA ALA A 145 24.30 2.78 20.40
C ALA A 145 25.30 3.96 20.43
N LYS A 146 25.17 4.92 19.51
CA LYS A 146 26.04 6.11 19.47
C LYS A 146 25.75 7.07 20.62
N VAL A 147 24.48 7.31 20.93
CA VAL A 147 24.06 8.10 22.10
C VAL A 147 24.58 7.48 23.39
N GLN A 148 24.45 6.17 23.55
CA GLN A 148 24.97 5.44 24.71
C GLN A 148 26.48 5.62 24.86
N LYS A 149 27.25 5.51 23.76
CA LYS A 149 28.70 5.74 23.75
C LYS A 149 29.04 7.15 24.25
N VAL A 150 28.38 8.19 23.72
CA VAL A 150 28.61 9.57 24.17
C VAL A 150 28.26 9.73 25.65
N GLY A 151 27.12 9.19 26.09
CA GLY A 151 26.72 9.24 27.50
C GLY A 151 27.75 8.61 28.43
N GLN A 152 28.27 7.43 28.08
CA GLN A 152 29.31 6.75 28.87
C GLN A 152 30.64 7.52 28.89
N SER A 153 31.04 8.12 27.77
CA SER A 153 32.30 8.87 27.66
C SER A 153 32.24 10.28 28.26
N THR A 154 31.04 10.81 28.53
CA THR A 154 30.83 12.18 29.01
C THR A 154 30.08 12.27 30.34
N GLU A 155 30.09 11.19 31.12
CA GLU A 155 29.38 11.07 32.41
C GLU A 155 27.89 11.47 32.31
N GLY A 156 27.29 11.26 31.14
CA GLY A 156 25.91 11.62 30.84
C GLY A 156 25.68 13.08 30.42
N LEU A 157 26.65 13.99 30.61
CA LEU A 157 26.47 15.43 30.44
C LEU A 157 26.22 15.87 28.99
N ARG A 158 26.75 15.13 28.00
CA ARG A 158 26.55 15.44 26.56
C ARG A 158 25.54 14.53 25.86
N THR A 159 24.83 13.68 26.62
CA THR A 159 23.85 12.73 26.05
C THR A 159 22.73 13.43 25.28
N ALA A 160 22.19 14.55 25.81
CA ALA A 160 21.09 15.26 25.18
C ALA A 160 21.46 15.84 23.80
N GLU A 161 22.70 16.30 23.64
CA GLU A 161 23.22 16.80 22.36
C GLU A 161 23.37 15.65 21.35
N ALA A 162 23.91 14.50 21.79
CA ALA A 162 24.00 13.31 20.95
C ALA A 162 22.63 12.80 20.50
N VAL A 163 21.62 12.84 21.39
CA VAL A 163 20.22 12.54 21.05
C VAL A 163 19.73 13.52 19.98
N SER A 164 19.88 14.83 20.19
CA SER A 164 19.42 15.85 19.23
C SER A 164 20.01 15.65 17.84
N ILE A 165 21.32 15.40 17.75
CA ILE A 165 22.01 15.20 16.46
C ILE A 165 21.50 13.94 15.75
N THR A 166 21.41 12.82 16.48
CA THR A 166 20.99 11.54 15.89
C THR A 166 19.51 11.51 15.53
N GLU A 167 18.64 12.12 16.34
CA GLU A 167 17.20 12.25 16.07
C GLU A 167 16.93 13.15 14.87
N GLU A 168 17.60 14.31 14.76
CA GLU A 168 17.44 15.20 13.61
C GLU A 168 17.84 14.49 12.32
N PHE A 169 19.01 13.84 12.33
CA PHE A 169 19.52 13.08 11.20
C PHE A 169 18.57 11.95 10.77
N ASN A 170 18.16 11.09 11.70
CA ASN A 170 17.26 9.98 11.41
C ASN A 170 15.88 10.47 10.95
N SER A 171 15.32 11.48 11.59
CA SER A 171 14.00 12.01 11.25
C SER A 171 13.96 12.57 9.83
N ARG A 172 15.01 13.30 9.43
CA ARG A 172 15.17 13.82 8.07
C ARG A 172 15.11 12.69 7.03
N TYR A 173 15.86 11.62 7.25
CA TYR A 173 15.94 10.52 6.29
C TYR A 173 14.71 9.60 6.31
N VAL A 174 14.10 9.35 7.48
CA VAL A 174 12.83 8.63 7.58
C VAL A 174 11.75 9.34 6.77
N LEU A 175 11.65 10.67 6.85
CA LEU A 175 10.70 11.44 6.06
C LEU A 175 10.98 11.31 4.55
N ARG A 176 12.25 11.35 4.13
CA ARG A 176 12.63 11.17 2.72
C ARG A 176 12.28 9.78 2.21
N LEU A 177 12.53 8.72 2.98
CA LEU A 177 12.12 7.36 2.62
C LEU A 177 10.61 7.24 2.45
N ARG A 178 9.83 7.82 3.37
CA ARG A 178 8.35 7.85 3.27
C ARG A 178 7.89 8.59 2.01
N ASN A 179 8.51 9.73 1.69
CA ASN A 179 8.20 10.48 0.49
C ASN A 179 8.50 9.70 -0.79
N CYS A 180 9.57 8.90 -0.81
CA CYS A 180 9.90 8.05 -1.96
C CYS A 180 8.80 7.03 -2.29
N VAL A 181 8.12 6.47 -1.27
CA VAL A 181 7.08 5.44 -1.47
C VAL A 181 5.67 6.00 -1.55
N GLY A 182 5.44 7.24 -1.13
CA GLY A 182 4.11 7.82 -1.00
C GLY A 182 3.28 7.76 -2.29
N GLN A 183 3.87 8.12 -3.43
CA GLN A 183 3.16 8.10 -4.71
C GLN A 183 2.75 6.68 -5.13
N PHE A 184 3.64 5.70 -4.97
CA PHE A 184 3.33 4.30 -5.26
C PHE A 184 2.16 3.80 -4.41
N LEU A 185 2.21 4.04 -3.10
CA LEU A 185 1.15 3.59 -2.18
C LEU A 185 -0.20 4.23 -2.52
N TRP A 186 -0.22 5.54 -2.79
CA TRP A 186 -1.45 6.22 -3.18
C TRP A 186 -2.05 5.69 -4.48
N ALA A 187 -1.21 5.48 -5.49
CA ALA A 187 -1.65 4.95 -6.78
C ALA A 187 -2.15 3.50 -6.63
N GLN A 188 -1.46 2.67 -5.83
CA GLN A 188 -1.87 1.30 -5.54
C GLN A 188 -3.22 1.24 -4.82
N ILE A 189 -3.44 2.09 -3.80
CA ILE A 189 -4.71 2.16 -3.07
C ILE A 189 -5.85 2.56 -4.02
N ARG A 190 -5.63 3.60 -4.83
CA ARG A 190 -6.62 4.08 -5.79
C ARG A 190 -7.00 3.01 -6.80
N LEU A 191 -6.02 2.36 -7.43
CA LEU A 191 -6.26 1.27 -8.37
C LEU A 191 -7.10 0.17 -7.72
N ASN A 192 -6.76 -0.25 -6.51
CA ASN A 192 -7.49 -1.30 -5.81
C ASN A 192 -8.93 -0.90 -5.48
N LEU A 193 -9.19 0.35 -5.11
CA LEU A 193 -10.55 0.87 -4.87
C LEU A 193 -11.37 0.92 -6.17
N ASP A 194 -10.76 1.43 -7.25
CA ASP A 194 -11.42 1.55 -8.56
C ASP A 194 -11.69 0.17 -9.18
N LEU A 195 -10.79 -0.79 -8.95
CA LEU A 195 -10.96 -2.19 -9.34
C LEU A 195 -12.09 -2.86 -8.57
N LYS A 196 -12.14 -2.73 -7.23
CA LYS A 196 -13.23 -3.26 -6.41
C LYS A 196 -14.58 -2.75 -6.91
N LYS A 197 -14.70 -1.43 -7.06
CA LYS A 197 -15.91 -0.78 -7.57
C LYS A 197 -16.32 -1.30 -8.95
N SER A 198 -15.34 -1.50 -9.83
CA SER A 198 -15.61 -1.99 -11.18
C SER A 198 -16.08 -3.44 -11.17
N ILE A 199 -15.42 -4.34 -10.43
CA ILE A 199 -15.82 -5.75 -10.34
C ILE A 199 -17.19 -5.88 -9.68
N ASP A 200 -17.44 -5.20 -8.56
CA ASP A 200 -18.74 -5.20 -7.87
C ASP A 200 -19.86 -4.68 -8.79
N GLY A 201 -19.57 -3.62 -9.56
CA GLY A 201 -20.49 -3.04 -10.54
C GLY A 201 -20.87 -3.97 -11.69
N LEU A 202 -20.04 -4.98 -12.00
CA LEU A 202 -20.29 -5.93 -13.08
C LEU A 202 -21.08 -7.16 -12.66
N GLN A 203 -21.11 -7.51 -11.37
CA GLN A 203 -21.80 -8.70 -10.86
C GLN A 203 -23.28 -8.75 -11.27
N MET A 204 -24.01 -7.65 -11.03
CA MET A 204 -25.44 -7.58 -11.30
C MET A 204 -25.77 -7.56 -12.80
N PRO A 205 -25.14 -6.73 -13.65
CA PRO A 205 -25.32 -6.79 -15.10
C PRO A 205 -25.02 -8.17 -15.69
N THR A 206 -23.93 -8.81 -15.27
CA THR A 206 -23.56 -10.17 -15.71
C THR A 206 -24.62 -11.19 -15.33
N ARG A 207 -25.11 -11.15 -14.09
CA ARG A 207 -26.22 -11.99 -13.66
C ARG A 207 -27.49 -11.76 -14.50
N GLN A 208 -27.85 -10.53 -14.80
CA GLN A 208 -29.03 -10.23 -15.62
C GLN A 208 -28.91 -10.78 -17.04
N VAL A 209 -27.72 -10.69 -17.64
CA VAL A 209 -27.43 -11.28 -18.95
C VAL A 209 -27.60 -12.80 -18.93
N ILE A 210 -27.05 -13.46 -17.90
CA ILE A 210 -27.15 -14.92 -17.73
C ILE A 210 -28.60 -15.34 -17.48
N GLU A 211 -29.33 -14.67 -16.60
CA GLU A 211 -30.75 -14.97 -16.39
C GLU A 211 -31.58 -14.78 -17.69
N ALA A 212 -31.22 -13.79 -18.51
CA ALA A 212 -31.88 -13.56 -19.80
C ALA A 212 -31.61 -14.70 -20.80
N THR A 213 -30.39 -15.26 -20.82
CA THR A 213 -30.08 -16.44 -21.65
C THR A 213 -30.78 -17.69 -21.15
N GLU A 214 -30.84 -17.92 -19.84
CA GLU A 214 -31.50 -19.08 -19.24
C GLU A 214 -33.02 -19.09 -19.48
N ARG A 215 -33.66 -17.92 -19.57
CA ARG A 215 -35.09 -17.80 -19.91
C ARG A 215 -35.37 -18.00 -21.40
N CYS A 216 -34.38 -17.89 -22.28
CA CYS A 216 -34.58 -17.94 -23.74
C CYS A 216 -35.27 -19.22 -24.26
N PRO A 217 -34.99 -20.43 -23.76
CA PRO A 217 -35.67 -21.67 -24.16
C PRO A 217 -37.19 -21.60 -23.99
N SER A 218 -37.67 -21.01 -22.90
CA SER A 218 -39.08 -20.97 -22.47
C SER A 218 -39.91 -19.86 -23.13
N ILE A 219 -39.30 -19.00 -23.95
CA ILE A 219 -39.98 -17.86 -24.57
C ILE A 219 -39.82 -17.81 -26.10
N LYS A 220 -40.70 -17.04 -26.75
CA LYS A 220 -40.67 -16.83 -28.21
C LYS A 220 -39.30 -16.25 -28.64
N PRO A 221 -38.69 -16.72 -29.75
CA PRO A 221 -37.34 -16.28 -30.16
C PRO A 221 -37.15 -14.77 -30.28
N LYS A 222 -38.18 -14.03 -30.75
CA LYS A 222 -38.14 -12.56 -30.83
C LYS A 222 -38.11 -11.88 -29.46
N LYS A 223 -38.79 -12.46 -28.45
CA LYS A 223 -38.78 -11.95 -27.06
C LYS A 223 -37.43 -12.23 -26.40
N CYS A 224 -36.87 -13.44 -26.59
CA CYS A 224 -35.50 -13.78 -26.15
C CYS A 224 -34.47 -12.78 -26.67
N GLN A 225 -34.42 -12.57 -28.00
CA GLN A 225 -33.48 -11.63 -28.60
C GLN A 225 -33.58 -10.21 -28.02
N LYS A 226 -34.81 -9.71 -27.82
CA LYS A 226 -35.01 -8.39 -27.22
C LYS A 226 -34.61 -8.33 -25.74
N GLY A 227 -34.90 -9.38 -24.97
CA GLY A 227 -34.56 -9.46 -23.55
C GLY A 227 -33.05 -9.49 -23.35
N VAL A 228 -32.37 -10.36 -24.08
CA VAL A 228 -30.91 -10.47 -24.11
C VAL A 228 -30.26 -9.13 -24.44
N ARG A 229 -30.65 -8.50 -25.56
CA ARG A 229 -30.05 -7.22 -25.98
C ARG A 229 -30.21 -6.10 -24.97
N ARG A 230 -31.32 -6.10 -24.22
CA ARG A 230 -31.52 -5.13 -23.13
C ARG A 230 -30.60 -5.42 -21.96
N ALA A 231 -30.48 -6.69 -21.57
CA ALA A 231 -29.62 -7.09 -20.46
C ALA A 231 -28.13 -6.82 -20.77
N THR A 232 -27.70 -6.91 -22.03
CA THR A 232 -26.30 -6.70 -22.40
C THR A 232 -25.85 -5.24 -22.41
N VAL A 233 -26.77 -4.26 -22.41
CA VAL A 233 -26.43 -2.83 -22.53
C VAL A 233 -25.42 -2.40 -21.47
N ASP A 234 -25.63 -2.82 -20.23
CA ASP A 234 -24.82 -2.39 -19.09
C ASP A 234 -23.43 -3.05 -19.05
N LEU A 235 -23.17 -4.05 -19.91
CA LEU A 235 -21.86 -4.70 -20.06
C LEU A 235 -21.07 -4.24 -21.29
N GLN A 236 -21.67 -3.46 -22.20
CA GLN A 236 -21.01 -3.10 -23.47
C GLN A 236 -19.69 -2.34 -23.27
N ASN A 237 -19.64 -1.47 -22.25
CA ASN A 237 -18.45 -0.66 -21.96
C ASN A 237 -17.49 -1.32 -20.96
N ALA A 238 -17.87 -2.46 -20.38
CA ALA A 238 -17.07 -3.14 -19.37
C ALA A 238 -15.65 -3.50 -19.86
N PRO A 239 -15.44 -4.04 -21.08
CA PRO A 239 -14.11 -4.34 -21.57
C PRO A 239 -13.18 -3.12 -21.61
N GLN A 240 -13.69 -1.97 -22.06
CA GLN A 240 -12.91 -0.74 -22.14
C GLN A 240 -12.56 -0.19 -20.75
N ASN A 241 -13.52 -0.20 -19.82
CA ASN A 241 -13.29 0.26 -18.44
C ASN A 241 -12.25 -0.60 -17.72
N LEU A 242 -12.35 -1.93 -17.87
CA LEU A 242 -11.37 -2.87 -17.30
C LEU A 242 -9.99 -2.72 -17.97
N HIS A 243 -9.95 -2.44 -19.27
CA HIS A 243 -8.71 -2.17 -19.97
C HIS A 243 -8.02 -0.88 -19.47
N SER A 244 -8.78 0.17 -19.17
CA SER A 244 -8.24 1.39 -18.55
C SER A 244 -7.59 1.10 -17.20
N LEU A 245 -8.23 0.29 -16.34
CA LEU A 245 -7.63 -0.15 -15.08
C LEU A 245 -6.37 -0.98 -15.29
N TRP A 246 -6.33 -1.79 -16.34
CA TRP A 246 -5.13 -2.56 -16.68
C TRP A 246 -3.97 -1.64 -17.10
N ILE A 247 -4.25 -0.59 -17.88
CA ILE A 247 -3.24 0.43 -18.21
C ILE A 247 -2.73 1.12 -16.95
N GLU A 248 -3.62 1.52 -16.05
CA GLU A 248 -3.24 2.12 -14.75
C GLU A 248 -2.39 1.16 -13.92
N SER A 249 -2.68 -0.14 -13.95
CA SER A 249 -1.87 -1.16 -13.29
C SER A 249 -0.45 -1.25 -13.86
N ASN A 250 -0.28 -1.10 -15.18
CA ASN A 250 1.03 -1.09 -15.81
C ASN A 250 1.81 0.20 -15.46
N GLN A 251 1.12 1.33 -15.31
CA GLN A 251 1.76 2.58 -14.87
C GLN A 251 2.33 2.49 -13.45
N LEU A 252 1.79 1.60 -12.60
CA LEU A 252 2.39 1.34 -11.28
C LEU A 252 3.80 0.75 -11.37
N GLU A 253 4.14 0.01 -12.43
CA GLU A 253 5.50 -0.52 -12.61
C GLU A 253 6.51 0.64 -12.74
N ASP A 254 6.18 1.67 -13.51
CA ASP A 254 7.04 2.85 -13.66
C ASP A 254 7.12 3.67 -12.37
N ILE A 255 6.00 3.85 -11.67
CA ILE A 255 5.97 4.55 -10.38
C ILE A 255 6.81 3.79 -9.34
N GLN A 256 6.70 2.46 -9.29
CA GLN A 256 7.51 1.64 -8.40
C GLN A 256 9.00 1.78 -8.71
N LYS A 257 9.39 1.76 -9.98
CA LYS A 257 10.78 1.95 -10.39
C LYS A 257 11.33 3.31 -9.92
N GLN A 258 10.55 4.38 -10.05
CA GLN A 258 10.91 5.71 -9.56
C GLN A 258 11.03 5.73 -8.02
N SER A 259 10.08 5.12 -7.32
CA SER A 259 10.13 4.96 -5.86
C SER A 259 11.38 4.20 -5.42
N ASN A 260 11.73 3.10 -6.09
CA ASN A 260 12.92 2.31 -5.83
C ASN A 260 14.21 3.13 -6.03
N GLN A 261 14.32 3.86 -7.14
CA GLN A 261 15.47 4.73 -7.39
C GLN A 261 15.62 5.82 -6.32
N CYS A 262 14.50 6.40 -5.89
CA CYS A 262 14.49 7.39 -4.80
C CYS A 262 14.95 6.78 -3.47
N LEU A 263 14.46 5.57 -3.14
CA LEU A 263 14.87 4.84 -1.95
C LEU A 263 16.37 4.53 -1.99
N ASP A 264 16.87 3.95 -3.07
CA ASP A 264 18.28 3.56 -3.20
C ASP A 264 19.21 4.77 -3.06
N LYS A 265 18.84 5.90 -3.69
CA LYS A 265 19.55 7.17 -3.53
C LYS A 265 19.53 7.65 -2.08
N THR A 266 18.36 7.63 -1.43
CA THR A 266 18.20 8.09 -0.05
C THR A 266 18.99 7.23 0.94
N LEU A 267 18.98 5.91 0.75
CA LEU A 267 19.76 4.99 1.56
C LEU A 267 21.26 5.25 1.39
N LYS A 268 21.72 5.45 0.16
CA LYS A 268 23.13 5.79 -0.12
C LYS A 268 23.54 7.10 0.55
N GLU A 269 22.76 8.17 0.40
CA GLU A 269 23.02 9.46 1.03
C GLU A 269 23.03 9.36 2.56
N TYR A 270 22.14 8.55 3.15
CA TYR A 270 22.16 8.27 4.59
C TYR A 270 23.49 7.63 5.01
N PHE A 271 23.98 6.61 4.30
CA PHE A 271 25.24 5.96 4.66
C PHE A 271 26.45 6.89 4.51
N GLU A 272 26.44 7.77 3.51
CA GLU A 272 27.50 8.76 3.29
C GLU A 272 27.52 9.81 4.42
N GLU A 273 26.38 10.44 4.71
CA GLU A 273 26.29 11.47 5.77
C GLU A 273 26.42 10.90 7.18
N ARG A 274 26.06 9.63 7.39
CA ARG A 274 26.23 8.97 8.68
C ARG A 274 27.68 9.05 9.18
N THR A 275 28.66 8.94 8.29
CA THR A 275 30.08 9.03 8.67
C THR A 275 30.42 10.39 9.28
N GLU A 276 29.85 11.46 8.74
CA GLU A 276 30.03 12.81 9.28
C GLU A 276 29.32 12.99 10.62
N ILE A 277 28.12 12.41 10.79
CA ILE A 277 27.45 12.40 12.10
C ILE A 277 28.28 11.64 13.13
N GLU A 278 28.87 10.51 12.77
CA GLU A 278 29.75 9.78 13.67
C GLU A 278 30.96 10.61 14.10
N ARG A 279 31.54 11.41 13.18
CA ARG A 279 32.62 12.36 13.49
C ARG A 279 32.17 13.46 14.45
N GLN A 280 30.99 14.05 14.24
CA GLN A 280 30.42 15.08 15.14
C GLN A 280 30.22 14.54 16.56
N LEU A 281 29.75 13.31 16.70
CA LEU A 281 29.59 12.68 18.02
C LEU A 281 30.94 12.38 18.71
N GLU A 282 32.00 12.10 17.93
CA GLU A 282 33.35 11.94 18.46
C GLU A 282 33.98 13.28 18.86
N ASP A 283 33.72 14.35 18.10
CA ASP A 283 34.15 15.70 18.44
C ASP A 283 33.53 16.15 19.78
N ILE A 284 32.26 15.85 20.04
CA ILE A 284 31.60 16.13 21.34
C ILE A 284 32.31 15.45 22.52
N ILE A 285 32.68 14.17 22.35
CA ILE A 285 33.42 13.43 23.38
C ILE A 285 34.78 14.08 23.62
N LYS A 286 35.48 14.44 22.55
CA LYS A 286 36.80 15.06 22.62
C LYS A 286 36.74 16.44 23.29
N GLU A 287 35.79 17.29 22.91
CA GLU A 287 35.58 18.61 23.51
C GLU A 287 35.31 18.50 25.02
N TYR A 288 34.52 17.51 25.44
CA TYR A 288 34.29 17.25 26.85
C TYR A 288 35.61 16.91 27.58
N HIS A 289 36.38 15.94 27.08
CA HIS A 289 37.66 15.58 27.70
C HIS A 289 38.67 16.74 27.73
N GLU A 290 38.75 17.54 26.67
CA GLU A 290 39.61 18.72 26.63
C GLU A 290 39.19 19.77 27.67
N SER A 291 37.88 19.93 27.91
CA SER A 291 37.34 20.84 28.93
C SER A 291 37.59 20.37 30.37
N GLU A 292 37.75 19.06 30.58
CA GLU A 292 38.05 18.47 31.88
C GLU A 292 39.54 18.44 32.21
N THR A 293 40.42 18.42 31.20
CA THR A 293 41.86 18.61 31.45
C THR A 293 42.14 20.05 31.88
N PRO A 294 42.66 20.27 33.10
CA PRO A 294 43.02 21.62 33.52
C PRO A 294 44.11 22.15 32.61
N THR A 295 43.86 23.26 31.94
CA THR A 295 44.92 24.07 31.33
C THR A 295 45.86 24.48 32.48
N GLY A 296 47.04 23.84 32.51
CA GLY A 296 48.01 23.97 33.58
C GLY A 296 48.26 25.43 33.98
N LYS A 297 48.04 25.71 35.26
CA LYS A 297 48.73 26.76 36.01
C LYS A 297 49.80 26.09 36.87
#